data_AF-A0A0Q4G073-F1
#
_entry.id   AF-A0A0Q4G073-F1
#
_cell.length_a   1.000
_cell.length_b   1.000
_cell.length_c   1.000
_cell.angle_alpha   90.00
_cell.angle_beta   90.00
_cell.angle_gamma   90.00
#
_symmetry.space_group_name_H-M   'P 1'
#
loop_
_entity.id
_entity.type
_entity.pdbx_description
1 polymer ?
#
loop_
_entity_poly.entity_id
_entity_poly.type
_entity_poly.pdbx_seq_one_letter_code
_entity_poly.pdbx_strand_id
1 'polypeptide(L)'
;MLEFALALPVVLPIGLYAVELCNFGISQLRLSQSTLALADNISRVGVDTTMATQQLREADINEVIEGLRQQAKNLSLTANGRVTISSLEKKNGAQWIHWQRCVGVKSGPGYDSTFGREGDGGTSGSGFTGMGAGGTKVVAPDNSAVIFVEINYDYQPLISRYFLGQRKLQQTASFIVRDNRELTTGIVNPAPVVQDRMTCDRYTE
;
A
#
# COMPACT_ATOMS: atom_id res chain seq x y z
N MET A 1 19.74 -4.64 -49.03
CA MET A 1 18.62 -3.73 -48.67
C MET A 1 17.27 -4.46 -48.57
N LEU A 2 17.00 -5.54 -49.32
CA LEU A 2 15.74 -6.28 -49.22
C LEU A 2 15.63 -7.13 -47.93
N GLU A 3 16.74 -7.75 -47.49
CA GLU A 3 16.79 -8.61 -46.30
C GLU A 3 16.43 -7.85 -45.00
N PHE A 4 16.92 -6.62 -44.85
CA PHE A 4 16.55 -5.76 -43.72
C PHE A 4 15.05 -5.42 -43.72
N ALA A 5 14.50 -5.09 -44.89
CA ALA A 5 13.08 -4.77 -45.04
C ALA A 5 12.17 -5.97 -44.69
N LEU A 6 12.62 -7.20 -44.98
CA LEU A 6 11.91 -8.44 -44.65
C LEU A 6 12.05 -8.84 -43.18
N ALA A 7 13.21 -8.60 -42.55
CA ALA A 7 13.45 -8.97 -41.16
C ALA A 7 12.85 -7.99 -40.14
N LEU A 8 12.83 -6.69 -40.47
CA LEU A 8 12.35 -5.62 -39.60
C LEU A 8 10.95 -5.84 -39.00
N PRO A 9 9.91 -6.23 -39.76
CA PRO A 9 8.56 -6.42 -39.19
C PRO A 9 8.47 -7.58 -38.20
N VAL A 10 9.45 -8.48 -38.15
CA VAL A 10 9.50 -9.59 -37.18
C VAL A 10 10.38 -9.23 -35.99
N VAL A 11 11.60 -8.74 -36.25
CA VAL A 11 12.59 -8.50 -35.19
C VAL A 11 12.20 -7.30 -34.31
N LEU A 12 11.66 -6.24 -34.91
CA LEU A 12 11.28 -5.02 -34.18
C LEU A 12 10.19 -5.28 -33.12
N PRO A 13 9.01 -5.87 -33.42
CA PRO A 13 8.00 -6.08 -32.40
C PRO A 13 8.46 -7.04 -31.29
N ILE A 14 9.28 -8.04 -31.60
CA ILE A 14 9.85 -8.93 -30.59
C ILE A 14 10.79 -8.15 -29.65
N GLY A 15 11.67 -7.31 -30.20
CA GLY A 15 12.56 -6.47 -29.40
C GLY A 15 11.79 -5.47 -28.51
N LEU A 16 10.78 -4.81 -29.07
CA LEU A 16 9.92 -3.88 -28.33
C LEU A 16 9.13 -4.60 -27.22
N TYR A 17 8.61 -5.79 -27.50
CA TYR A 17 7.94 -6.62 -26.51
C TYR A 17 8.87 -7.01 -25.36
N ALA A 18 10.12 -7.40 -25.67
CA ALA A 18 11.12 -7.74 -24.65
C ALA A 18 11.45 -6.54 -23.74
N VAL A 19 11.60 -5.34 -24.31
CA VAL A 19 11.83 -4.11 -23.54
C VAL A 19 10.64 -3.79 -22.64
N GLU A 20 9.42 -3.90 -23.16
CA GLU A 20 8.19 -3.65 -22.40
C GLU A 20 8.05 -4.64 -21.22
N LEU A 21 8.36 -5.93 -21.45
CA LEU A 21 8.35 -6.96 -20.41
C LEU A 21 9.38 -6.67 -19.32
N CYS A 22 10.59 -6.24 -19.69
CA CYS A 22 11.61 -5.82 -18.73
C CYS A 22 11.15 -4.61 -17.90
N ASN A 23 10.54 -3.60 -18.53
CA ASN A 23 10.02 -2.44 -17.82
C ASN A 23 8.89 -2.81 -16.85
N PHE A 24 8.02 -3.74 -17.24
CA PHE A 24 6.97 -4.29 -16.39
C PHE A 24 7.55 -4.98 -15.16
N GLY A 25 8.54 -5.86 -15.35
CA GLY A 25 9.25 -6.53 -14.25
C GLY A 25 9.94 -5.54 -13.30
N ILE A 26 10.62 -4.51 -13.82
CA ILE A 26 11.26 -3.48 -12.99
C ILE A 26 10.22 -2.68 -12.20
N SER A 27 9.09 -2.33 -12.81
CA SER A 27 8.02 -1.61 -12.12
C SER A 27 7.41 -2.45 -10.99
N GLN A 28 7.19 -3.73 -11.25
CA GLN A 28 6.73 -4.71 -10.26
C GLN A 28 7.70 -4.81 -9.06
N LEU A 29 9.01 -4.89 -9.31
CA LEU A 29 10.03 -4.94 -8.26
C LEU A 29 10.06 -3.65 -7.43
N ARG A 30 10.03 -2.49 -8.08
CA ARG A 30 10.03 -1.18 -7.39
C ARG A 30 8.79 -1.02 -6.52
N LEU A 31 7.61 -1.39 -7.02
CA LEU A 31 6.37 -1.38 -6.23
C LEU A 31 6.48 -2.29 -5.01
N SER A 32 6.99 -3.52 -5.19
CA SER A 32 7.17 -4.47 -4.09
C SER A 32 8.09 -3.90 -3.00
N GLN A 33 9.24 -3.33 -3.39
CA GLN A 33 10.18 -2.69 -2.48
C GLN A 33 9.57 -1.50 -1.74
N SER A 34 8.85 -0.61 -2.45
CA SER A 34 8.15 0.51 -1.82
C SER A 34 7.04 0.06 -0.87
N THR A 35 6.31 -1.02 -1.20
CA THR A 35 5.27 -1.59 -0.34
C THR A 35 5.87 -2.15 0.95
N LEU A 36 6.96 -2.92 0.86
CA LEU A 36 7.67 -3.48 2.00
C LEU A 36 8.27 -2.38 2.89
N ALA A 37 8.94 -1.40 2.29
CA ALA A 37 9.52 -0.27 3.01
C ALA A 37 8.45 0.57 3.71
N LEU A 38 7.32 0.84 3.06
CA LEU A 38 6.20 1.57 3.65
C LEU A 38 5.65 0.83 4.87
N ALA A 39 5.38 -0.47 4.74
CA ALA A 39 4.82 -1.27 5.82
C ALA A 39 5.79 -1.37 7.03
N ASP A 40 7.09 -1.56 6.80
CA ASP A 40 8.09 -1.56 7.89
C ASP A 40 8.20 -0.19 8.55
N ASN A 41 8.31 0.90 7.78
CA ASN A 41 8.43 2.27 8.32
C ASN A 41 7.22 2.63 9.20
N ILE A 42 5.99 2.36 8.77
CA ILE A 42 4.78 2.63 9.57
C ILE A 42 4.68 1.70 10.79
N SER A 43 5.21 0.48 10.71
CA SER A 43 5.22 -0.45 11.85
C SER A 43 6.14 -0.01 13.01
N ARG A 44 6.99 1.00 12.77
CA ARG A 44 8.00 1.50 13.73
C ARG A 44 7.88 3.00 14.05
N VAL A 45 6.97 3.71 13.37
CA VAL A 45 6.79 5.15 13.59
C VAL A 45 5.83 5.39 14.76
N GLY A 46 6.13 6.41 15.56
CA GLY A 46 5.36 6.81 16.72
C GLY A 46 6.24 7.62 17.67
N VAL A 47 5.61 8.25 18.66
CA VAL A 47 6.30 9.01 19.70
C VAL A 47 6.07 8.34 21.04
N ASP A 48 7.13 8.20 21.84
CA ASP A 48 7.03 7.64 23.17
C ASP A 48 6.16 8.53 24.08
N THR A 49 5.25 7.90 24.79
CA THR A 49 4.42 8.52 25.82
C THR A 49 5.07 8.37 27.19
N THR A 50 4.54 9.08 28.19
CA THR A 50 4.94 8.92 29.59
C THR A 50 4.65 7.53 30.17
N MET A 51 3.86 6.71 29.48
CA MET A 51 3.47 5.35 29.89
C MET A 51 4.35 4.26 29.26
N ALA A 52 5.51 4.61 28.70
CA ALA A 52 6.39 3.70 27.96
C ALA A 52 5.67 2.96 26.81
N THR A 53 4.65 3.61 26.23
CA THR A 53 3.97 3.18 25.01
C THR A 53 4.27 4.16 23.89
N GLN A 54 4.13 3.73 22.63
CA GLN A 54 4.26 4.59 21.47
C GLN A 54 2.90 5.02 20.92
N GLN A 55 2.72 6.32 20.78
CA GLN A 55 1.52 6.92 20.23
C GLN A 55 1.76 7.31 18.77
N LEU A 56 0.92 6.80 17.87
CA LEU A 56 0.94 7.17 16.46
C LEU A 56 0.13 8.45 16.22
N ARG A 57 0.69 9.41 15.48
CA ARG A 57 0.04 10.67 15.14
C ARG A 57 -0.24 10.78 13.64
N GLU A 58 -1.20 11.62 13.25
CA GLU A 58 -1.43 11.95 11.83
C GLU A 58 -0.20 12.54 11.16
N ALA A 59 0.60 13.34 11.89
CA ALA A 59 1.84 13.91 11.39
C ALA A 59 2.84 12.81 10.98
N ASP A 60 3.00 11.79 11.83
CA ASP A 60 3.91 10.67 11.60
C ASP A 60 3.49 9.87 10.35
N ILE A 61 2.18 9.67 10.15
CA ILE A 61 1.66 8.97 8.97
C ILE A 61 1.88 9.81 7.70
N ASN A 62 1.63 11.11 7.76
CA ASN A 62 1.86 12.01 6.63
C ASN A 62 3.35 12.06 6.24
N GLU A 63 4.26 12.06 7.22
CA GLU A 63 5.70 12.00 6.97
C GLU A 63 6.10 10.70 6.27
N VAL A 64 5.57 9.56 6.70
CA VAL A 64 5.87 8.28 6.05
C VAL A 64 5.27 8.19 4.64
N ILE A 65 4.07 8.75 4.44
CA ILE A 65 3.44 8.86 3.11
C ILE A 65 4.26 9.78 2.20
N GLU A 66 4.81 10.87 2.71
CA GLU A 66 5.71 11.72 1.94
C GLU A 66 7.00 10.98 1.57
N GLY A 67 7.55 10.19 2.50
CA GLY A 67 8.66 9.27 2.23
C GLY A 67 8.34 8.28 1.10
N LEU A 68 7.13 7.74 1.06
CA LEU A 68 6.65 6.89 -0.04
C LEU A 68 6.61 7.64 -1.37
N ARG A 69 6.08 8.87 -1.41
CA ARG A 69 6.04 9.68 -2.64
C ARG A 69 7.43 9.90 -3.21
N GLN A 70 8.42 10.15 -2.35
CA GLN A 70 9.81 10.31 -2.79
C GLN A 70 10.40 8.98 -3.30
N GLN A 71 10.21 7.87 -2.58
CA GLN A 71 10.71 6.54 -2.98
C GLN A 71 10.09 6.06 -4.30
N ALA A 72 8.81 6.31 -4.50
CA ALA A 72 8.06 5.87 -5.67
C ALA A 72 7.86 6.96 -6.73
N LYS A 73 8.63 8.06 -6.67
CA LYS A 73 8.51 9.21 -7.59
C LYS A 73 8.65 8.80 -9.05
N ASN A 74 9.55 7.88 -9.36
CA ASN A 74 9.79 7.37 -10.71
C ASN A 74 8.61 6.57 -11.29
N LEU A 75 7.66 6.15 -10.46
CA LEU A 75 6.42 5.51 -10.88
C LEU A 75 5.24 6.49 -10.92
N SER A 76 5.42 7.72 -10.42
CA SER A 76 4.32 8.65 -10.15
C SER A 76 3.18 7.94 -9.43
N LEU A 77 3.54 7.20 -8.37
CA LEU A 77 2.69 6.19 -7.74
C LEU A 77 1.32 6.72 -7.34
N THR A 78 1.25 7.91 -6.76
CA THR A 78 0.00 8.50 -6.27
C THR A 78 -0.85 9.09 -7.39
N ALA A 79 -0.27 9.48 -8.53
CA ALA A 79 -1.01 9.86 -9.73
C ALA A 79 -1.56 8.65 -10.50
N ASN A 80 -0.82 7.53 -10.48
CA ASN A 80 -1.13 6.34 -11.27
C ASN A 80 -1.66 5.17 -10.45
N GLY A 81 -1.85 5.33 -9.15
CA GLY A 81 -2.23 4.25 -8.26
C GLY A 81 -2.98 4.71 -7.03
N ARG A 82 -3.23 3.75 -6.16
CA ARG A 82 -3.89 3.90 -4.87
C ARG A 82 -3.13 3.07 -3.85
N VAL A 83 -2.77 3.70 -2.74
CA VAL A 83 -2.13 3.06 -1.60
C VAL A 83 -3.09 3.12 -0.43
N THR A 84 -3.29 1.97 0.22
CA THR A 84 -4.11 1.83 1.43
C THR A 84 -3.26 1.22 2.52
N ILE A 85 -3.18 1.91 3.65
CA ILE A 85 -2.48 1.48 4.85
C ILE A 85 -3.56 1.19 5.89
N SER A 86 -3.56 -0.02 6.43
CA SER A 86 -4.52 -0.47 7.44
C SER A 86 -3.81 -0.94 8.70
N SER A 87 -4.33 -0.59 9.87
CA SER A 87 -3.93 -1.21 11.14
C SER A 87 -4.91 -2.32 11.47
N LEU A 88 -4.45 -3.56 11.33
CA LEU A 88 -5.18 -4.75 11.75
C LEU A 88 -4.81 -5.04 13.21
N GLU A 89 -5.79 -4.97 14.10
CA GLU A 89 -5.56 -5.10 15.53
C GLU A 89 -6.37 -6.25 16.10
N LYS A 90 -5.83 -6.91 17.13
CA LYS A 90 -6.51 -8.00 17.81
C LYS A 90 -6.44 -7.83 19.32
N LYS A 91 -7.60 -7.93 19.98
CA LYS A 91 -7.75 -7.84 21.43
C LYS A 91 -8.83 -8.81 21.90
N ASN A 92 -8.54 -9.60 22.94
CA ASN A 92 -9.48 -10.57 23.51
C ASN A 92 -10.12 -11.51 22.47
N GLY A 93 -9.36 -11.94 21.46
CA GLY A 93 -9.84 -12.81 20.39
C GLY A 93 -10.62 -12.12 19.27
N ALA A 94 -11.05 -10.87 19.45
CA ALA A 94 -11.67 -10.05 18.42
C ALA A 94 -10.60 -9.34 17.57
N GLN A 95 -10.80 -9.33 16.25
CA GLN A 95 -9.90 -8.67 15.31
C GLN A 95 -10.67 -7.66 14.46
N TRP A 96 -10.07 -6.50 14.20
CA TRP A 96 -10.67 -5.45 13.38
C TRP A 96 -9.64 -4.55 12.72
N ILE A 97 -10.07 -3.80 11.71
CA ILE A 97 -9.31 -2.72 11.11
C ILE A 97 -9.54 -1.47 11.95
N HIS A 98 -8.59 -1.09 12.81
CA HIS A 98 -8.79 0.03 13.72
C HIS A 98 -8.78 1.37 12.99
N TRP A 99 -7.87 1.55 12.04
CA TRP A 99 -7.79 2.76 11.23
C TRP A 99 -7.25 2.44 9.84
N GLN A 100 -7.57 3.31 8.88
CA GLN A 100 -7.00 3.27 7.54
C GLN A 100 -6.59 4.65 7.04
N ARG A 101 -5.44 4.73 6.37
CA ARG A 101 -5.01 5.93 5.64
C ARG A 101 -4.73 5.56 4.20
N CYS A 102 -5.13 6.43 3.28
CA CYS A 102 -4.96 6.22 1.86
C CYS A 102 -4.35 7.43 1.17
N VAL A 103 -3.58 7.17 0.12
CA VAL A 103 -3.03 8.18 -0.77
C VAL A 103 -3.12 7.70 -2.22
N GLY A 104 -3.28 8.63 -3.14
CA GLY A 104 -3.38 8.38 -4.58
C GLY A 104 -4.77 8.65 -5.15
N VAL A 105 -4.79 9.07 -6.41
CA VAL A 105 -6.00 9.57 -7.08
C VAL A 105 -6.83 8.48 -7.75
N LYS A 106 -6.27 7.29 -7.97
CA LYS A 106 -7.03 6.19 -8.57
C LYS A 106 -8.10 5.69 -7.61
N SER A 107 -9.27 5.42 -8.14
CA SER A 107 -10.46 5.03 -7.38
C SER A 107 -11.26 3.95 -8.11
N GLY A 108 -12.15 3.27 -7.38
CA GLY A 108 -13.09 2.31 -7.95
C GLY A 108 -12.57 0.86 -7.97
N PRO A 109 -13.28 -0.02 -8.69
CA PRO A 109 -13.02 -1.46 -8.66
C PRO A 109 -11.57 -1.82 -9.06
N GLY A 110 -10.88 -2.50 -8.14
CA GLY A 110 -9.49 -2.91 -8.30
C GLY A 110 -8.45 -1.82 -7.96
N TYR A 111 -8.88 -0.68 -7.40
CA TYR A 111 -7.99 0.30 -6.75
C TYR A 111 -8.35 0.49 -5.28
N ASP A 112 -9.65 0.53 -4.97
CA ASP A 112 -10.13 0.54 -3.59
C ASP A 112 -9.81 -0.80 -2.89
N SER A 113 -9.49 -0.74 -1.60
CA SER A 113 -9.22 -1.95 -0.79
C SER A 113 -10.43 -2.89 -0.79
N THR A 114 -10.17 -4.18 -0.99
CA THR A 114 -11.20 -5.22 -0.96
C THR A 114 -11.22 -6.00 0.36
N PHE A 115 -10.32 -5.69 1.28
CA PHE A 115 -10.18 -6.42 2.55
C PHE A 115 -10.99 -5.83 3.70
N GLY A 116 -11.60 -4.66 3.52
CA GLY A 116 -12.47 -4.01 4.50
C GLY A 116 -12.21 -2.51 4.62
N ARG A 117 -13.04 -1.86 5.42
CA ARG A 117 -12.97 -0.43 5.75
C ARG A 117 -12.53 -0.23 7.20
N GLU A 118 -12.10 0.97 7.52
CA GLU A 118 -11.89 1.41 8.91
C GLU A 118 -13.12 1.09 9.77
N GLY A 119 -12.90 0.39 10.89
CA GLY A 119 -13.92 -0.10 11.82
C GLY A 119 -14.45 -1.50 11.52
N ASP A 120 -14.23 -2.06 10.32
CA ASP A 120 -14.67 -3.42 10.00
C ASP A 120 -13.99 -4.43 10.92
N GLY A 121 -14.76 -5.37 11.46
CA GLY A 121 -14.30 -6.24 12.55
C GLY A 121 -14.96 -5.92 13.88
N GLY A 122 -15.17 -4.64 14.19
CA GLY A 122 -15.70 -4.20 15.47
C GLY A 122 -14.85 -4.60 16.67
N THR A 123 -14.84 -3.78 17.71
CA THR A 123 -14.11 -4.08 18.96
C THR A 123 -14.74 -5.22 19.78
N SER A 124 -15.94 -5.66 19.41
CA SER A 124 -16.75 -6.69 20.09
C SER A 124 -16.84 -8.02 19.34
N GLY A 125 -16.01 -8.26 18.32
CA GLY A 125 -15.80 -9.61 17.76
C GLY A 125 -16.70 -9.97 16.59
N SER A 126 -16.76 -9.14 15.55
CA SER A 126 -17.25 -9.66 14.28
C SER A 126 -16.24 -10.65 13.68
N GLY A 127 -16.72 -11.57 12.83
CA GLY A 127 -15.95 -12.64 12.20
C GLY A 127 -14.89 -12.19 11.19
N PHE A 128 -14.18 -11.08 11.45
CA PHE A 128 -13.10 -10.60 10.61
C PHE A 128 -11.89 -11.52 10.72
N THR A 129 -11.80 -12.42 9.75
CA THR A 129 -10.83 -13.53 9.72
C THR A 129 -9.42 -13.11 9.31
N GLY A 130 -9.21 -11.84 8.97
CA GLY A 130 -7.90 -11.29 8.59
C GLY A 130 -7.89 -10.66 7.20
N MET A 131 -6.73 -10.15 6.81
CA MET A 131 -6.50 -9.44 5.55
C MET A 131 -5.61 -10.26 4.60
N GLY A 132 -5.73 -10.01 3.30
CA GLY A 132 -4.95 -10.71 2.27
C GLY A 132 -5.76 -11.67 1.42
N ALA A 133 -5.21 -11.99 0.26
CA ALA A 133 -5.85 -12.85 -0.73
C ALA A 133 -5.62 -14.35 -0.41
N GLY A 134 -6.58 -15.19 -0.82
CA GLY A 134 -6.47 -16.64 -0.69
C GLY A 134 -6.93 -17.19 0.68
N GLY A 135 -6.52 -18.43 0.97
CA GLY A 135 -6.93 -19.16 2.18
C GLY A 135 -6.15 -18.81 3.44
N THR A 136 -4.93 -18.30 3.29
CA THR A 136 -4.06 -17.93 4.42
C THR A 136 -4.08 -16.41 4.60
N LYS A 137 -4.86 -15.96 5.58
CA LYS A 137 -5.00 -14.54 5.89
C LYS A 137 -3.97 -14.09 6.92
N VAL A 138 -3.58 -12.83 6.83
CA VAL A 138 -2.80 -12.15 7.85
C VAL A 138 -3.71 -11.88 9.05
N VAL A 139 -3.26 -12.32 10.22
CA VAL A 139 -3.95 -12.17 11.51
C VAL A 139 -2.98 -11.50 12.48
N ALA A 140 -3.45 -10.51 13.21
CA ALA A 140 -2.65 -9.84 14.23
C ALA A 140 -2.46 -10.75 15.46
N PRO A 141 -1.28 -10.73 16.11
CA PRO A 141 -1.09 -11.38 17.40
C PRO A 141 -2.03 -10.80 18.47
N ASP A 142 -2.35 -11.59 19.49
CA ASP A 142 -3.22 -11.12 20.58
C ASP A 142 -2.61 -9.91 21.30
N ASN A 143 -3.44 -8.88 21.52
CA ASN A 143 -3.07 -7.60 22.13
C ASN A 143 -1.96 -6.87 21.35
N SER A 144 -1.92 -7.05 20.03
CA SER A 144 -0.95 -6.43 19.14
C SER A 144 -1.62 -5.97 17.83
N ALA A 145 -0.81 -5.38 16.96
CA ALA A 145 -1.22 -4.81 15.69
C ALA A 145 -0.32 -5.28 14.56
N VAL A 146 -0.88 -5.39 13.36
CA VAL A 146 -0.17 -5.61 12.11
C VAL A 146 -0.52 -4.47 11.17
N ILE A 147 0.51 -3.82 10.62
CA ILE A 147 0.33 -2.88 9.53
C ILE A 147 0.20 -3.68 8.24
N PHE A 148 -0.92 -3.52 7.55
CA PHE A 148 -1.21 -4.13 6.27
C PHE A 148 -1.29 -3.04 5.20
N VAL A 149 -0.37 -3.09 4.23
CA VAL A 149 -0.28 -2.12 3.13
C VAL A 149 -0.72 -2.79 1.84
N GLU A 150 -1.54 -2.08 1.08
CA GLU A 150 -1.98 -2.43 -0.26
C GLU A 150 -1.57 -1.32 -1.22
N ILE A 151 -0.95 -1.69 -2.33
CA ILE A 151 -0.67 -0.78 -3.44
C ILE A 151 -1.31 -1.35 -4.70
N ASN A 152 -2.28 -0.63 -5.24
CA ASN A 152 -2.93 -0.90 -6.51
C ASN A 152 -2.46 0.13 -7.53
N TYR A 153 -1.66 -0.28 -8.51
CA TYR A 153 -0.99 0.60 -9.46
C TYR A 153 -1.40 0.31 -10.92
N ASP A 154 -1.69 1.35 -11.67
CA ASP A 154 -1.91 1.31 -13.12
C ASP A 154 -0.57 1.45 -13.84
N TYR A 155 -0.05 0.33 -14.33
CA TYR A 155 1.22 0.27 -15.04
C TYR A 155 1.24 1.16 -16.28
N GLN A 156 2.24 2.03 -16.37
CA GLN A 156 2.47 2.92 -17.50
C GLN A 156 3.49 2.30 -18.47
N PRO A 157 3.06 1.87 -19.68
CA PRO A 157 3.94 1.26 -20.66
C PRO A 157 4.87 2.27 -21.32
N LEU A 158 6.03 1.82 -21.80
CA LEU A 158 7.00 2.67 -22.49
C LEU A 158 6.68 2.83 -23.97
N ILE A 159 6.22 1.75 -24.61
CA ILE A 159 6.11 1.68 -26.06
C ILE A 159 4.64 1.67 -26.48
N SER A 160 3.89 0.67 -26.00
CA SER A 160 2.51 0.50 -26.45
C SER A 160 1.68 -0.32 -25.46
N ARG A 161 0.38 -0.02 -25.44
CA ARG A 161 -0.62 -0.74 -24.66
C ARG A 161 -0.96 -2.11 -25.24
N TYR A 162 -0.59 -2.40 -26.48
CA TYR A 162 -0.95 -3.65 -27.16
C TYR A 162 -0.13 -4.87 -26.71
N PHE A 163 1.06 -4.66 -26.15
CA PHE A 163 1.96 -5.76 -25.81
C PHE A 163 1.59 -6.47 -24.50
N LEU A 164 0.97 -5.78 -23.54
CA LEU A 164 0.65 -6.35 -22.22
C LEU A 164 -0.86 -6.24 -21.93
N GLY A 165 -1.50 -7.36 -21.59
CA GLY A 165 -2.94 -7.42 -21.32
C GLY A 165 -3.34 -6.87 -19.94
N GLN A 166 -2.76 -7.39 -18.85
CA GLN A 166 -3.06 -6.92 -17.51
C GLN A 166 -2.11 -5.79 -17.10
N ARG A 167 -2.67 -4.59 -16.90
CA ARG A 167 -1.92 -3.38 -16.52
C ARG A 167 -2.03 -3.03 -15.04
N LYS A 168 -2.85 -3.74 -14.27
CA LYS A 168 -2.98 -3.50 -12.84
C LYS A 168 -1.98 -4.37 -12.09
N LEU A 169 -1.08 -3.71 -11.38
CA LEU A 169 -0.14 -4.31 -10.45
C LEU A 169 -0.69 -4.13 -9.04
N GLN A 170 -0.97 -5.23 -8.36
CA GLN A 170 -1.38 -5.23 -6.96
C GLN A 170 -0.24 -5.79 -6.12
N GLN A 171 0.21 -5.04 -5.13
CA GLN A 171 1.22 -5.46 -4.16
C GLN A 171 0.67 -5.30 -2.75
N THR A 172 0.97 -6.28 -1.90
CA THR A 172 0.58 -6.26 -0.49
C THR A 172 1.78 -6.61 0.38
N ALA A 173 1.95 -5.90 1.49
CA ALA A 173 2.94 -6.22 2.51
C ALA A 173 2.33 -6.09 3.89
N SER A 174 2.82 -6.88 4.84
CA SER A 174 2.38 -6.81 6.22
C SER A 174 3.54 -6.92 7.19
N PHE A 175 3.57 -6.06 8.19
CA PHE A 175 4.57 -6.08 9.27
C PHE A 175 3.88 -5.98 10.63
N ILE A 176 4.30 -6.82 11.57
CA ILE A 176 3.89 -6.71 12.97
C ILE A 176 4.45 -5.40 13.53
N VAL A 177 3.61 -4.66 14.24
CA VAL A 177 4.02 -3.50 15.02
C VAL A 177 5.00 -3.96 16.10
N ARG A 178 6.23 -3.43 16.05
CA ARG A 178 7.33 -3.92 16.89
C ARG A 178 7.39 -3.23 18.24
N ASP A 179 7.11 -1.94 18.26
CA ASP A 179 7.17 -1.13 19.48
C ASP A 179 5.89 -1.30 20.31
N ASN A 180 5.97 -0.95 21.59
CA ASN A 180 4.84 -1.06 22.53
C ASN A 180 3.76 -0.01 22.21
N ARG A 181 2.99 -0.21 21.13
CA ARG A 181 2.06 0.78 20.62
C ARG A 181 0.82 0.92 21.49
N GLU A 182 0.37 2.15 21.69
CA GLU A 182 -0.92 2.43 22.30
C GLU A 182 -2.06 2.13 21.31
N LEU A 183 -2.82 1.07 21.59
CA LEU A 183 -3.90 0.56 20.72
C LEU A 183 -5.29 1.01 21.18
N THR A 184 -5.43 1.67 22.34
CA THR A 184 -6.75 2.05 22.86
C THR A 184 -7.29 3.30 22.19
N THR A 185 -6.45 4.30 22.00
CA THR A 185 -6.85 5.62 21.46
C THR A 185 -6.81 5.67 19.93
N GLY A 186 -6.05 4.77 19.29
CA GLY A 186 -5.82 4.80 17.85
C GLY A 186 -4.92 5.98 17.44
N ILE A 187 -5.16 6.57 16.27
CA ILE A 187 -4.38 7.70 15.76
C ILE A 187 -4.84 9.01 16.42
N VAL A 188 -3.89 9.81 16.88
CA VAL A 188 -4.14 11.15 17.45
C VAL A 188 -3.64 12.26 16.51
N ASN A 189 -4.14 13.49 16.70
CA ASN A 189 -3.69 14.66 15.94
C ASN A 189 -3.28 15.83 16.87
N PRO A 190 -2.26 15.66 17.73
CA PRO A 190 -1.72 16.73 18.56
C PRO A 190 -0.85 17.69 17.73
N ALA A 191 -0.28 18.72 18.35
CA ALA A 191 0.66 19.61 17.69
C ALA A 191 1.92 18.86 17.19
N PRO A 192 2.44 19.15 15.98
CA PRO A 192 1.88 20.04 14.96
C PRO A 192 0.60 19.46 14.35
N VAL A 193 -0.48 20.24 14.37
CA VAL A 193 -1.81 19.77 13.95
C VAL A 193 -1.84 19.61 12.43
N VAL A 194 -2.12 18.39 11.99
CA VAL A 194 -2.34 18.08 10.58
C VAL A 194 -3.77 18.45 10.20
N GLN A 195 -3.91 19.35 9.22
CA GLN A 195 -5.21 19.71 8.65
C GLN A 195 -5.66 18.68 7.61
N ASP A 196 -4.72 18.20 6.78
CA ASP A 196 -4.97 17.22 5.74
C ASP A 196 -4.64 15.81 6.20
N ARG A 197 -5.63 15.19 6.86
CA ARG A 197 -5.59 13.76 7.19
C ARG A 197 -5.77 12.95 5.91
N MET A 198 -4.96 11.92 5.74
CA MET A 198 -4.99 11.05 4.56
C MET A 198 -6.10 9.99 4.67
N THR A 199 -7.33 10.43 4.91
CA THR A 199 -8.49 9.54 5.05
C THR A 199 -8.86 8.90 3.71
N CYS A 200 -9.40 7.69 3.74
CA CYS A 200 -9.63 6.89 2.53
C CYS A 200 -10.80 7.36 1.65
N ASP A 201 -11.54 8.38 2.05
CA ASP A 201 -12.48 9.14 1.22
C ASP A 201 -11.79 10.21 0.36
N ARG A 202 -10.53 10.54 0.63
CA ARG A 202 -9.74 11.50 -0.14
C ARG A 202 -8.96 10.82 -1.27
N TYR A 203 -8.80 11.54 -2.38
CA TYR A 203 -8.10 11.09 -3.58
C TYR A 203 -7.08 12.16 -3.98
N THR A 204 -5.92 12.12 -3.31
CA THR A 204 -4.86 13.12 -3.42
C THR A 204 -3.58 12.51 -3.95
N GLU A 205 -2.85 13.26 -4.79
CA GLU A 205 -1.49 12.91 -5.21
C GLU A 205 -0.49 13.09 -4.08
#